data_AF-A0A844MCG1-F1
#
_entry.id   AF-A0A844MCG1-F1
#
_cell.length_a   1.000
_cell.length_b   1.000
_cell.length_c   1.000
_cell.angle_alpha   90.00
_cell.angle_beta   90.00
_cell.angle_gamma   90.00
#
_symmetry.space_group_name_H-M   'P 1'
#
loop_
_entity.id
_entity.type
_entity.pdbx_description
1 polymer ?
#
loop_
_entity_poly.entity_id
_entity_poly.type
_entity_poly.pdbx_seq_one_letter_code
_entity_poly.pdbx_strand_id
1 'polypeptide(L)'
;MKSSSGFIRLIVTTSLMGILLFLIFGSQIKKHIEEKLFESTYQFFLITVMGGGVSLVYEAYRRECESQERQKEIERESRERQKEIQRNLRSTLIAAYHDLKKVRRLLRAQAISLEPGTGKLERMIVWEEYNKQLEKLIDAELSIEEAVRVIESEPKLFQHSTSGNTESGTHKQLVDELIKIKEYLNEVISEYEQSYKTFANCSVSRNLSELPKLLNFIGSKDEAKGSNTIFWTPFHTVLELLSKVLQN
;
A
#
# COMPACT_ATOMS: atom_id res chain seq x y z
N MET A 1 -28.43 -16.16 -14.43
CA MET A 1 -29.76 -15.52 -14.52
C MET A 1 -29.83 -14.40 -15.59
N LYS A 2 -29.37 -14.64 -16.83
CA LYS A 2 -29.40 -13.62 -17.92
C LYS A 2 -30.66 -13.69 -18.83
N SER A 3 -31.54 -14.68 -18.62
CA SER A 3 -32.65 -14.98 -19.54
C SER A 3 -33.94 -14.18 -19.28
N SER A 4 -34.13 -13.63 -18.08
CA SER A 4 -35.42 -13.02 -17.68
C SER A 4 -35.69 -11.65 -18.34
N SER A 5 -34.68 -10.82 -18.53
CA SER A 5 -34.85 -9.47 -19.12
C SER A 5 -35.16 -9.50 -20.63
N GLY A 6 -34.70 -10.52 -21.34
CA GLY A 6 -35.04 -10.73 -22.75
C GLY A 6 -36.50 -11.11 -22.95
N PHE A 7 -37.03 -11.95 -22.06
CA PHE A 7 -38.43 -12.39 -22.09
C PHE A 7 -39.41 -11.24 -21.80
N ILE A 8 -39.10 -10.40 -20.80
CA ILE A 8 -39.93 -9.23 -20.45
C ILE A 8 -39.96 -8.22 -21.62
N ARG A 9 -38.81 -7.94 -22.24
CA ARG A 9 -38.76 -7.05 -23.42
C ARG A 9 -39.57 -7.59 -24.58
N LEU A 10 -39.51 -8.91 -24.83
CA LEU A 10 -40.28 -9.56 -25.89
C LEU A 10 -41.80 -9.49 -25.63
N ILE A 11 -42.24 -9.71 -24.39
CA ILE A 11 -43.66 -9.56 -24.01
C ILE A 11 -44.13 -8.12 -24.18
N VAL A 12 -43.32 -7.13 -23.76
CA VAL A 12 -43.69 -5.71 -23.88
C VAL A 12 -43.75 -5.27 -25.35
N THR A 13 -42.77 -5.66 -26.18
CA THR A 13 -42.77 -5.31 -27.61
C THR A 13 -43.90 -5.99 -28.38
N THR A 14 -44.16 -7.28 -28.11
CA THR A 14 -45.29 -8.00 -28.73
C THR A 14 -46.64 -7.46 -28.26
N SER A 15 -46.78 -7.05 -27.00
CA SER A 15 -48.00 -6.43 -26.49
C SER A 15 -48.23 -5.02 -27.07
N LEU A 16 -47.18 -4.20 -27.20
CA LEU A 16 -47.27 -2.90 -27.87
C LEU A 16 -47.65 -3.05 -29.35
N MET A 17 -47.06 -4.02 -30.05
CA MET A 17 -47.43 -4.35 -31.43
C MET A 17 -48.89 -4.81 -31.52
N GLY A 18 -49.33 -5.65 -30.56
CA GLY A 18 -50.72 -6.09 -30.44
C GLY A 18 -51.70 -4.93 -30.27
N ILE A 19 -51.40 -3.98 -29.38
CA ILE A 19 -52.21 -2.76 -29.19
C ILE A 19 -52.23 -1.90 -30.45
N LEU A 20 -51.08 -1.74 -31.13
CA LEU A 20 -50.99 -0.92 -32.34
C LEU A 20 -51.80 -1.52 -33.50
N LEU A 21 -51.73 -2.84 -33.68
CA LEU A 21 -52.58 -3.58 -34.62
C LEU A 21 -54.06 -3.48 -34.25
N PHE A 22 -54.39 -3.55 -32.96
CA PHE A 22 -55.75 -3.43 -32.46
C PHE A 22 -56.34 -2.02 -32.63
N LEU A 23 -55.52 -0.96 -32.53
CA LEU A 23 -55.93 0.41 -32.80
C LEU A 23 -56.17 0.67 -34.30
N ILE A 24 -55.33 0.11 -35.17
CA ILE A 24 -55.43 0.30 -36.63
C ILE A 24 -56.59 -0.53 -37.21
N PHE A 25 -56.74 -1.78 -36.79
CA PHE A 25 -57.73 -2.72 -37.33
C PHE A 25 -58.97 -2.91 -36.44
N GLY A 26 -59.06 -2.22 -35.31
CA GLY A 26 -60.11 -2.41 -34.31
C GLY A 26 -61.52 -2.20 -34.86
N SER A 27 -61.70 -1.29 -35.81
CA SER A 27 -62.99 -1.04 -36.47
C SER A 27 -63.46 -2.21 -37.36
N GLN A 28 -62.53 -2.98 -37.93
CA GLN A 28 -62.86 -4.19 -38.71
C GLN A 28 -63.04 -5.42 -37.81
N ILE A 29 -62.25 -5.51 -36.75
CA ILE A 29 -62.31 -6.60 -35.76
C ILE A 29 -63.61 -6.54 -34.94
N LYS A 30 -64.04 -5.34 -34.55
CA LYS A 30 -65.31 -5.11 -33.82
C LYS A 30 -66.55 -5.59 -34.59
N LYS A 31 -66.48 -5.69 -35.92
CA LYS A 31 -67.58 -6.21 -36.75
C LYS A 31 -67.71 -7.74 -36.72
N HIS A 32 -66.65 -8.47 -36.33
CA HIS A 32 -66.58 -9.93 -36.39
C HIS A 32 -66.53 -10.61 -35.02
N ILE A 33 -66.34 -9.84 -33.94
CA ILE A 33 -66.20 -10.36 -32.57
C ILE A 33 -67.30 -9.75 -31.69
N GLU A 34 -67.86 -10.55 -30.78
CA GLU A 34 -68.81 -10.06 -29.77
C GLU A 34 -68.21 -8.93 -28.94
N GLU A 35 -68.97 -7.85 -28.76
CA GLU A 35 -68.51 -6.61 -28.12
C GLU A 35 -67.92 -6.83 -26.71
N LYS A 36 -68.46 -7.81 -25.97
CA LYS A 36 -67.95 -8.18 -24.63
C LYS A 36 -66.56 -8.81 -24.64
N LEU A 37 -66.26 -9.65 -25.64
CA LEU A 37 -64.94 -10.28 -25.77
C LEU A 37 -63.87 -9.25 -26.17
N PHE A 38 -64.25 -8.28 -26.99
CA PHE A 38 -63.38 -7.17 -27.39
C PHE A 38 -62.94 -6.33 -26.19
N GLU A 39 -63.90 -5.94 -25.33
CA GLU A 39 -63.62 -5.14 -24.13
C GLU A 39 -62.70 -5.88 -23.14
N SER A 40 -63.00 -7.15 -22.85
CA SER A 40 -62.19 -7.95 -21.93
C SER A 40 -60.75 -8.15 -22.43
N THR A 41 -60.57 -8.33 -23.74
CA THR A 41 -59.24 -8.53 -24.33
C THR A 41 -58.42 -7.23 -24.29
N TYR A 42 -59.06 -6.09 -24.55
CA TYR A 42 -58.42 -4.78 -24.46
C TYR A 42 -57.95 -4.48 -23.03
N GLN A 43 -58.78 -4.74 -22.01
CA GLN A 43 -58.40 -4.57 -20.61
C GLN A 43 -57.19 -5.43 -20.23
N PHE A 44 -57.11 -6.67 -20.71
CA PHE A 44 -55.97 -7.56 -20.47
C PHE A 44 -54.67 -7.03 -21.10
N PHE A 45 -54.71 -6.55 -22.35
CA PHE A 45 -53.55 -5.94 -22.99
C PHE A 45 -53.08 -4.69 -22.27
N LEU A 46 -54.02 -3.85 -21.83
CA LEU A 46 -53.71 -2.61 -21.12
C LEU A 46 -53.03 -2.89 -19.78
N ILE A 47 -53.54 -3.85 -18.99
CA ILE A 47 -52.91 -4.29 -17.74
C ILE A 47 -51.52 -4.88 -18.02
N THR A 48 -51.37 -5.68 -19.06
CA THR A 48 -50.08 -6.30 -19.43
C THR A 48 -49.03 -5.25 -19.81
N VAL A 49 -49.40 -4.24 -20.59
CA VAL A 49 -48.48 -3.16 -20.97
C VAL A 49 -48.16 -2.24 -19.80
N MET A 50 -49.13 -1.92 -18.95
CA MET A 50 -48.86 -1.17 -17.72
C MET A 50 -47.92 -1.94 -16.78
N GLY A 51 -48.20 -3.22 -16.53
CA GLY A 51 -47.37 -4.08 -15.68
C GLY A 51 -45.96 -4.27 -16.24
N GLY A 52 -45.84 -4.51 -17.55
CA GLY A 52 -44.55 -4.61 -18.23
C GLY A 52 -43.77 -3.29 -18.23
N GLY A 53 -44.45 -2.16 -18.45
CA GLY A 53 -43.85 -0.82 -18.40
C GLY A 53 -43.30 -0.49 -17.01
N VAL A 54 -44.11 -0.69 -15.95
CA VAL A 54 -43.67 -0.50 -14.56
C VAL A 54 -42.51 -1.42 -14.21
N SER A 55 -42.56 -2.70 -14.65
CA SER A 55 -41.47 -3.64 -14.42
C SER A 55 -40.15 -3.21 -15.08
N LEU A 56 -40.20 -2.65 -16.30
CA LEU A 56 -39.00 -2.15 -16.99
C LEU A 56 -38.41 -0.93 -16.29
N VAL A 57 -39.25 0.01 -15.86
CA VAL A 57 -38.81 1.20 -15.10
C VAL A 57 -38.18 0.77 -13.78
N TYR A 58 -38.80 -0.17 -13.06
CA TYR A 58 -38.28 -0.72 -11.82
C TYR A 58 -36.93 -1.44 -12.02
N GLU A 59 -36.81 -2.24 -13.09
CA GLU A 59 -35.55 -2.93 -13.42
C GLU A 59 -34.43 -1.94 -13.77
N ALA A 60 -34.75 -0.88 -14.51
CA ALA A 60 -33.78 0.18 -14.84
C ALA A 60 -33.30 0.90 -13.57
N TYR A 61 -34.22 1.31 -12.70
CA TYR A 61 -33.90 1.95 -11.41
C TYR A 61 -33.04 1.04 -10.52
N ARG A 62 -33.41 -0.24 -10.39
CA ARG A 62 -32.66 -1.21 -9.59
C ARG A 62 -31.22 -1.40 -10.09
N ARG A 63 -31.03 -1.46 -11.40
CA ARG A 63 -29.68 -1.59 -11.99
C ARG A 63 -28.81 -0.37 -11.71
N GLU A 64 -29.38 0.82 -11.74
CA GLU A 64 -28.66 2.05 -11.43
C GLU A 64 -28.22 2.07 -9.96
N CYS A 65 -29.13 1.77 -9.04
CA CYS A 65 -28.77 1.63 -7.61
C CYS A 65 -27.69 0.57 -7.37
N GLU A 66 -27.84 -0.62 -7.96
CA GLU A 66 -26.86 -1.70 -7.81
C GLU A 66 -25.49 -1.32 -8.40
N SER A 67 -25.45 -0.59 -9.51
CA SER A 67 -24.19 -0.10 -10.09
C SER A 67 -23.50 0.93 -9.19
N GLN A 68 -24.27 1.82 -8.56
CA GLN A 68 -23.73 2.80 -7.62
C GLN A 68 -23.23 2.14 -6.33
N GLU A 69 -23.93 1.14 -5.83
CA GLU A 69 -23.51 0.36 -4.66
C GLU A 69 -22.20 -0.39 -4.93
N ARG A 70 -22.10 -1.09 -6.06
CA ARG A 70 -20.87 -1.77 -6.49
C ARG A 70 -19.70 -0.80 -6.65
N GLN A 71 -19.94 0.38 -7.24
CA GLN A 71 -18.90 1.38 -7.40
C GLN A 71 -18.40 1.88 -6.03
N LYS A 72 -19.30 2.14 -5.09
CA LYS A 72 -18.95 2.51 -3.71
C LYS A 72 -18.20 1.40 -2.98
N GLU A 73 -18.56 0.15 -3.21
CA GLU A 73 -17.88 -1.02 -2.63
C GLU A 73 -16.45 -1.14 -3.15
N ILE A 74 -16.25 -1.06 -4.47
CA ILE A 74 -14.92 -1.05 -5.10
C ILE A 74 -14.07 0.12 -4.59
N GLU A 75 -14.66 1.30 -4.43
CA GLU A 75 -13.97 2.46 -3.86
C GLU A 75 -13.61 2.28 -2.39
N ARG A 76 -14.43 1.58 -1.60
CA ARG A 76 -14.12 1.27 -0.20
C ARG A 76 -12.98 0.25 -0.13
N GLU A 77 -13.08 -0.84 -0.87
CA GLU A 77 -12.05 -1.88 -0.91
C GLU A 77 -10.70 -1.31 -1.36
N SER A 78 -10.69 -0.46 -2.39
CA SER A 78 -9.44 0.17 -2.85
C SER A 78 -8.84 1.05 -1.76
N ARG A 79 -9.64 1.90 -1.10
CA ARG A 79 -9.16 2.72 0.03
C ARG A 79 -8.64 1.86 1.20
N GLU A 80 -9.29 0.74 1.50
CA GLU A 80 -8.85 -0.16 2.56
C GLU A 80 -7.51 -0.82 2.23
N ARG A 81 -7.34 -1.32 1.00
CA ARG A 81 -6.06 -1.87 0.53
C ARG A 81 -4.94 -0.83 0.58
N GLN A 82 -5.22 0.41 0.18
CA GLN A 82 -4.26 1.51 0.26
C GLN A 82 -3.81 1.78 1.70
N LYS A 83 -4.76 1.85 2.64
CA LYS A 83 -4.47 2.03 4.07
C LYS A 83 -3.70 0.86 4.64
N GLU A 84 -3.99 -0.36 4.21
CA GLU A 84 -3.26 -1.56 4.61
C GLU A 84 -1.79 -1.50 4.17
N ILE A 85 -1.53 -1.15 2.90
CA ILE A 85 -0.17 -0.97 2.38
C ILE A 85 0.60 0.06 3.20
N GLN A 86 0.01 1.23 3.46
CA GLN A 86 0.66 2.30 4.24
C GLN A 86 0.92 1.87 5.70
N ARG A 87 -0.01 1.14 6.33
CA ARG A 87 0.15 0.62 7.70
C ARG A 87 1.25 -0.42 7.77
N ASN A 88 1.27 -1.36 6.83
CA ASN A 88 2.28 -2.40 6.75
C ASN A 88 3.67 -1.77 6.55
N LEU A 89 3.80 -0.84 5.60
CA LEU A 89 5.04 -0.11 5.34
C LEU A 89 5.55 0.62 6.60
N ARG A 90 4.67 1.35 7.30
CA ARG A 90 5.03 2.02 8.55
C ARG A 90 5.49 1.02 9.62
N SER A 91 4.78 -0.09 9.76
CA SER A 91 5.15 -1.15 10.72
C SER A 91 6.52 -1.73 10.39
N THR A 92 6.79 -2.04 9.12
CA THR A 92 8.09 -2.53 8.64
C THR A 92 9.22 -1.55 8.93
N LEU A 93 9.03 -0.26 8.65
CA LEU A 93 10.04 0.76 8.93
C LEU A 93 10.28 0.98 10.43
N ILE A 94 9.24 0.90 11.27
CA ILE A 94 9.40 0.96 12.73
C ILE A 94 10.16 -0.27 13.25
N ALA A 95 9.87 -1.47 12.70
CA ALA A 95 10.59 -2.68 13.05
C ALA A 95 12.07 -2.57 12.67
N ALA A 96 12.37 -2.20 11.41
CA ALA A 96 13.73 -1.98 10.94
C ALA A 96 14.46 -0.94 11.81
N TYR A 97 13.82 0.17 12.16
CA TYR A 97 14.39 1.17 13.08
C TYR A 97 14.81 0.58 14.43
N HIS A 98 13.92 -0.22 15.04
CA HIS A 98 14.20 -0.86 16.32
C HIS A 98 15.33 -1.89 16.21
N ASP A 99 15.36 -2.66 15.13
CA ASP A 99 16.42 -3.64 14.88
C ASP A 99 17.77 -2.98 14.68
N LEU A 100 17.85 -1.90 13.90
CA LEU A 100 19.06 -1.09 13.75
C LEU A 100 19.55 -0.52 15.09
N LYS A 101 18.62 -0.01 15.90
CA LYS A 101 18.94 0.53 17.23
C LYS A 101 19.42 -0.57 18.18
N LYS A 102 18.84 -1.77 18.08
CA LYS A 102 19.25 -2.95 18.85
C LYS A 102 20.65 -3.40 18.44
N VAL A 103 20.92 -3.54 17.15
CA VAL A 103 22.24 -3.85 16.58
C VAL A 103 23.27 -2.84 17.06
N ARG A 104 23.01 -1.53 16.92
CA ARG A 104 23.89 -0.47 17.42
C ARG A 104 24.20 -0.61 18.91
N ARG A 105 23.18 -0.85 19.75
CA ARG A 105 23.36 -1.01 21.20
C ARG A 105 24.18 -2.25 21.56
N LEU A 106 23.95 -3.37 20.89
CA LEU A 106 24.68 -4.61 21.11
C LEU A 106 26.14 -4.47 20.68
N LEU A 107 26.39 -3.94 19.48
CA LEU A 107 27.74 -3.66 19.00
C LEU A 107 28.48 -2.70 19.93
N ARG A 108 27.81 -1.63 20.41
CA ARG A 108 28.41 -0.70 21.38
C ARG A 108 28.74 -1.37 22.72
N ALA A 109 27.87 -2.25 23.20
CA ALA A 109 28.12 -2.99 24.44
C ALA A 109 29.29 -3.97 24.30
N GLN A 110 29.42 -4.60 23.13
CA GLN A 110 30.48 -5.57 22.82
C GLN A 110 31.82 -4.89 22.49
N ALA A 111 31.79 -3.66 21.99
CA ALA A 111 32.98 -2.88 21.65
C ALA A 111 33.77 -2.36 22.86
N ILE A 112 33.29 -2.58 24.09
CA ILE A 112 34.03 -2.26 25.32
C ILE A 112 34.64 -3.56 25.83
N SER A 113 35.88 -3.83 25.45
CA SER A 113 36.63 -5.00 25.92
C SER A 113 38.00 -4.57 26.41
N LEU A 114 38.40 -5.04 27.60
CA LEU A 114 39.74 -4.78 28.13
C LEU A 114 40.79 -5.40 27.20
N GLU A 115 41.83 -4.64 26.86
CA GLU A 115 42.94 -5.18 26.09
C GLU A 115 43.62 -6.31 26.90
N PRO A 116 43.78 -7.52 26.34
CA PRO A 116 44.40 -8.63 27.05
C PRO A 116 45.87 -8.30 27.35
N GLY A 117 46.21 -8.15 28.64
CA GLY A 117 47.59 -8.02 29.11
C GLY A 117 48.05 -6.63 29.55
N THR A 118 47.42 -5.54 29.09
CA THR A 118 47.78 -4.16 29.50
C THR A 118 46.82 -3.57 30.53
N GLY A 119 45.60 -4.13 30.64
CA GLY A 119 44.54 -3.58 31.51
C GLY A 119 44.00 -2.22 31.05
N LYS A 120 44.40 -1.74 29.85
CA LYS A 120 43.86 -0.52 29.26
C LYS A 120 42.50 -0.83 28.62
N LEU A 121 41.55 0.08 28.84
CA LEU A 121 40.27 0.08 28.15
C LEU A 121 40.50 0.55 26.71
N GLU A 122 40.74 -0.41 25.82
CA GLU A 122 40.68 -0.15 24.38
C GLU A 122 39.34 -0.58 23.82
N ARG A 123 38.91 0.03 22.70
CA ARG A 123 37.68 -0.41 22.04
C ARG A 123 38.05 -1.51 21.05
N MET A 124 37.84 -2.76 21.47
CA MET A 124 38.02 -3.93 20.63
C MET A 124 36.68 -4.60 20.37
N ILE A 125 36.54 -5.18 19.18
CA ILE A 125 35.37 -5.99 18.82
C ILE A 125 35.80 -7.41 18.51
N VAL A 126 35.06 -8.38 19.05
CA VAL A 126 35.24 -9.80 18.78
C VAL A 126 34.53 -10.15 17.47
N TRP A 127 35.20 -10.92 16.62
CA TRP A 127 34.77 -11.20 15.25
C TRP A 127 33.42 -11.94 15.19
N GLU A 128 33.22 -12.96 16.00
CA GLU A 128 32.01 -13.79 15.96
C GLU A 128 30.76 -12.97 16.29
N GLU A 129 30.83 -12.18 17.36
CA GLU A 129 29.77 -11.25 17.74
C GLU A 129 29.54 -10.18 16.68
N TYR A 130 30.62 -9.65 16.11
CA TYR A 130 30.55 -8.66 15.05
C TYR A 130 29.81 -9.19 13.82
N ASN A 131 30.23 -10.33 13.28
CA ASN A 131 29.58 -11.01 12.15
C ASN A 131 28.08 -11.21 12.39
N LYS A 132 27.72 -11.74 13.58
CA LYS A 132 26.33 -11.99 13.95
C LYS A 132 25.46 -10.72 14.00
N GLN A 133 26.02 -9.60 14.44
CA GLN A 133 25.27 -8.34 14.43
C GLN A 133 25.19 -7.72 13.04
N LEU A 134 26.20 -7.95 12.18
CA LEU A 134 26.23 -7.46 10.81
C LEU A 134 25.25 -8.19 9.89
N GLU A 135 25.05 -9.49 10.08
CA GLU A 135 23.96 -10.23 9.43
C GLU A 135 22.59 -9.55 9.69
N LYS A 136 22.32 -9.19 10.95
CA LYS A 136 21.08 -8.48 11.32
C LYS A 136 21.02 -7.05 10.79
N LEU A 137 22.18 -6.40 10.62
CA LEU A 137 22.26 -5.07 10.02
C LEU A 137 21.84 -5.15 8.54
N ILE A 138 22.31 -6.16 7.83
CA ILE A 138 21.97 -6.43 6.43
C ILE A 138 20.47 -6.72 6.30
N ASP A 139 19.89 -7.56 7.14
CA ASP A 139 18.44 -7.84 7.12
C ASP A 139 17.59 -6.57 7.28
N ALA A 140 18.02 -5.66 8.18
CA ALA A 140 17.34 -4.39 8.38
C ALA A 140 17.52 -3.41 7.22
N GLU A 141 18.69 -3.41 6.55
CA GLU A 141 18.95 -2.62 5.34
C GLU A 141 18.06 -3.10 4.17
N LEU A 142 17.96 -4.42 3.98
CA LEU A 142 17.08 -5.01 2.95
C LEU A 142 15.61 -4.66 3.17
N SER A 143 15.17 -4.64 4.44
CA SER A 143 13.81 -4.21 4.80
C SER A 143 13.54 -2.74 4.44
N ILE A 144 14.56 -1.88 4.56
CA ILE A 144 14.49 -0.47 4.16
C ILE A 144 14.49 -0.36 2.64
N GLU A 145 15.29 -1.16 1.93
CA GLU A 145 15.29 -1.19 0.47
C GLU A 145 13.93 -1.62 -0.09
N GLU A 146 13.33 -2.67 0.48
CA GLU A 146 11.98 -3.09 0.11
C GLU A 146 10.96 -1.97 0.32
N ALA A 147 11.04 -1.27 1.46
CA ALA A 147 10.20 -0.12 1.74
C ALA A 147 10.36 1.00 0.68
N VAL A 148 11.59 1.30 0.25
CA VAL A 148 11.84 2.25 -0.85
C VAL A 148 11.15 1.81 -2.13
N ARG A 149 11.30 0.54 -2.53
CA ARG A 149 10.67 0.00 -3.75
C ARG A 149 9.15 0.10 -3.72
N VAL A 150 8.53 -0.18 -2.56
CA VAL A 150 7.06 -0.04 -2.39
C VAL A 150 6.61 1.41 -2.54
N ILE A 151 7.37 2.36 -1.99
CA ILE A 151 7.07 3.80 -2.11
C ILE A 151 7.23 4.28 -3.56
N GLU A 152 8.24 3.79 -4.26
CA GLU A 152 8.50 4.12 -5.67
C GLU A 152 7.44 3.52 -6.61
N SER A 153 6.96 2.30 -6.34
CA SER A 153 5.95 1.65 -7.18
C SER A 153 4.59 2.30 -7.10
N GLU A 154 4.26 2.93 -5.96
CA GLU A 154 2.93 3.47 -5.67
C GLU A 154 2.96 4.95 -5.25
N PRO A 155 3.47 5.87 -6.11
CA PRO A 155 3.71 7.26 -5.73
C PRO A 155 2.42 7.98 -5.30
N LYS A 156 1.27 7.61 -5.89
CA LYS A 156 -0.04 8.19 -5.57
C LYS A 156 -0.48 7.92 -4.12
N LEU A 157 0.01 6.85 -3.49
CA LEU A 157 -0.33 6.52 -2.11
C LEU A 157 0.38 7.40 -1.09
N PHE A 158 1.48 8.05 -1.48
CA PHE A 158 2.32 8.87 -0.61
C PHE A 158 2.33 10.35 -1.04
N GLN A 159 1.47 10.72 -1.99
CA GLN A 159 1.19 12.12 -2.32
C GLN A 159 0.31 12.70 -1.23
N HIS A 160 0.80 13.74 -0.55
CA HIS A 160 -0.01 14.47 0.40
C HIS A 160 -0.75 15.59 -0.36
N SER A 161 -2.07 15.46 -0.47
CA SER A 161 -2.94 16.53 -0.98
C SER A 161 -3.11 17.64 0.06
N THR A 162 -2.01 18.28 0.47
CA THR A 162 -2.13 19.60 1.10
C THR A 162 -2.52 20.58 0.01
N SER A 163 -3.76 21.07 0.12
CA SER A 163 -4.32 22.17 -0.66
C SER A 163 -3.32 23.33 -0.73
N GLY A 164 -2.62 23.47 -1.86
CA GLY A 164 -1.62 24.52 -2.09
C GLY A 164 -0.27 24.01 -2.59
N ASN A 165 -0.15 23.80 -3.90
CA ASN A 165 1.09 23.91 -4.69
C ASN A 165 2.33 23.05 -4.33
N THR A 166 2.25 22.01 -3.49
CA THR A 166 3.45 21.17 -3.18
C THR A 166 3.17 19.66 -3.12
N GLU A 167 2.24 19.15 -3.93
CA GLU A 167 1.83 17.72 -3.91
C GLU A 167 2.96 16.74 -4.29
N SER A 168 3.98 17.19 -5.04
CA SER A 168 5.12 16.34 -5.44
C SER A 168 6.26 16.30 -4.41
N GLY A 169 6.21 17.12 -3.36
CA GLY A 169 7.32 17.29 -2.41
C GLY A 169 7.45 16.13 -1.44
N THR A 170 6.34 15.64 -0.88
CA THR A 170 6.35 14.66 0.22
C THR A 170 6.86 13.28 -0.20
N HIS A 171 6.38 12.75 -1.33
CA HIS A 171 6.85 11.46 -1.86
C HIS A 171 8.33 11.50 -2.18
N LYS A 172 8.78 12.53 -2.91
CA LYS A 172 10.19 12.71 -3.25
C LYS A 172 11.05 12.82 -2.00
N GLN A 173 10.64 13.64 -1.04
CA GLN A 173 11.35 13.78 0.24
C GLN A 173 11.43 12.46 1.01
N LEU A 174 10.35 11.67 1.03
CA LEU A 174 10.32 10.37 1.70
C LEU A 174 11.34 9.41 1.09
N VAL A 175 11.39 9.34 -0.24
CA VAL A 175 12.36 8.51 -0.99
C VAL A 175 13.78 9.02 -0.76
N ASP A 176 14.03 10.32 -0.90
CA ASP A 176 15.35 10.93 -0.73
C ASP A 176 15.93 10.65 0.68
N GLU A 177 15.11 10.78 1.73
CA GLU A 177 15.54 10.49 3.10
C GLU A 177 15.81 8.99 3.33
N LEU A 178 14.99 8.09 2.76
CA LEU A 178 15.24 6.65 2.83
C LEU A 178 16.51 6.23 2.07
N ILE A 179 16.79 6.85 0.92
CA ILE A 179 18.01 6.61 0.15
C ILE A 179 19.24 7.01 0.98
N LYS A 180 19.23 8.17 1.64
CA LYS A 180 20.34 8.58 2.53
C LYS A 180 20.60 7.57 3.65
N ILE A 181 19.53 7.06 4.26
CA ILE A 181 19.61 6.02 5.30
C ILE A 181 20.26 4.76 4.73
N LYS A 182 19.79 4.32 3.56
CA LYS A 182 20.29 3.13 2.85
C LYS A 182 21.77 3.27 2.47
N GLU A 183 22.15 4.39 1.87
CA GLU A 183 23.54 4.68 1.49
C GLU A 183 24.47 4.65 2.71
N TYR A 184 24.05 5.26 3.82
CA TYR A 184 24.82 5.23 5.05
C TYR A 184 25.01 3.82 5.61
N LEU A 185 23.98 2.97 5.60
CA LEU A 185 24.11 1.57 6.03
C LEU A 185 25.03 0.78 5.10
N ASN A 186 24.91 1.00 3.79
CA ASN A 186 25.78 0.36 2.80
C ASN A 186 27.25 0.74 2.98
N GLU A 187 27.58 1.95 3.42
CA GLU A 187 28.97 2.29 3.77
C GLU A 187 29.49 1.44 4.93
N VAL A 188 28.68 1.20 5.95
CA VAL A 188 29.05 0.37 7.11
C VAL A 188 29.20 -1.10 6.69
N ILE A 189 28.28 -1.61 5.88
CA ILE A 189 28.31 -2.99 5.37
C ILE A 189 29.51 -3.18 4.42
N SER A 190 29.81 -2.19 3.57
CA SER A 190 30.97 -2.26 2.66
C SER A 190 32.30 -2.30 3.43
N GLU A 191 32.44 -1.53 4.51
CA GLU A 191 33.61 -1.61 5.40
C GLU A 191 33.76 -3.01 6.02
N TYR A 192 32.64 -3.60 6.42
CA TYR A 192 32.58 -4.97 6.92
C TYR A 192 33.02 -6.00 5.87
N GLU A 193 32.48 -5.94 4.66
CA GLU A 193 32.81 -6.88 3.56
C GLU A 193 34.29 -6.83 3.17
N GLN A 194 34.86 -5.62 3.11
CA GLN A 194 36.29 -5.43 2.86
C GLN A 194 37.13 -6.03 3.98
N SER A 195 36.69 -5.85 5.22
CA SER A 195 37.36 -6.37 6.41
C SER A 195 37.24 -7.89 6.56
N TYR A 196 36.15 -8.50 6.06
CA TYR A 196 35.84 -9.93 6.22
C TYR A 196 37.01 -10.85 5.84
N LYS A 197 37.64 -10.59 4.69
CA LYS A 197 38.79 -11.37 4.19
C LYS A 197 40.00 -11.32 5.11
N THR A 198 40.19 -10.20 5.81
CA THR A 198 41.33 -9.99 6.72
C THR A 198 41.10 -10.63 8.08
N PHE A 199 39.86 -10.66 8.56
CA PHE A 199 39.49 -11.28 9.83
C PHE A 199 39.57 -12.80 9.81
N ALA A 200 39.23 -13.43 8.68
CA ALA A 200 39.27 -14.88 8.53
C ALA A 200 40.66 -15.51 8.81
N ASN A 201 41.74 -14.72 8.74
CA ASN A 201 43.10 -15.24 8.72
C ASN A 201 43.94 -15.00 9.98
N CYS A 202 43.65 -14.02 10.85
CA CYS A 202 44.68 -13.59 11.83
C CYS A 202 44.24 -13.12 13.23
N SER A 203 42.99 -12.80 13.55
CA SER A 203 42.66 -12.37 14.93
C SER A 203 41.21 -12.55 15.33
N VAL A 204 41.00 -13.06 16.55
CA VAL A 204 39.67 -13.19 17.19
C VAL A 204 39.07 -11.81 17.48
N SER A 205 39.91 -10.77 17.62
CA SER A 205 39.50 -9.41 17.91
C SER A 205 40.23 -8.38 17.04
N ARG A 206 39.62 -7.22 16.85
CA ARG A 206 40.22 -6.08 16.14
C ARG A 206 39.95 -4.77 16.84
N ASN A 207 40.88 -3.82 16.69
CA ASN A 207 40.71 -2.48 17.23
C ASN A 207 39.66 -1.72 16.41
N LEU A 208 38.71 -1.10 17.09
CA LEU A 208 37.61 -0.34 16.46
C LEU A 208 38.11 0.88 15.67
N SER A 209 39.32 1.37 15.96
CA SER A 209 39.95 2.48 15.23
C SER A 209 40.25 2.14 13.77
N GLU A 210 40.37 0.85 13.45
CA GLU A 210 40.55 0.36 12.07
C GLU A 210 39.22 0.29 11.28
N LEU A 211 38.09 0.50 11.96
CA LEU A 211 36.73 0.42 11.41
C LEU A 211 36.01 1.77 11.61
N PRO A 212 36.43 2.84 10.91
CA PRO A 212 35.91 4.19 11.13
C PRO A 212 34.41 4.34 10.86
N LYS A 213 33.84 3.60 9.88
CA LYS A 213 32.39 3.67 9.59
C LYS A 213 31.59 3.01 10.70
N LEU A 214 32.01 1.83 11.15
CA LEU A 214 31.43 1.18 12.31
C LEU A 214 31.55 2.04 13.56
N LEU A 215 32.73 2.63 13.82
CA LEU A 215 32.96 3.53 14.95
C LEU A 215 31.98 4.71 14.93
N ASN A 216 31.74 5.30 13.76
CA ASN A 216 30.75 6.38 13.60
C ASN A 216 29.31 5.88 13.83
N PHE A 217 28.99 4.66 13.40
CA PHE A 217 27.68 4.05 13.62
C PHE A 217 27.40 3.80 15.11
N ILE A 218 28.36 3.21 15.83
CA ILE A 218 28.18 2.83 17.25
C ILE A 218 28.52 3.94 18.24
N GLY A 219 29.27 4.95 17.80
CA GLY A 219 29.75 6.06 18.61
C GLY A 219 28.63 6.79 19.36
N SER A 220 29.00 7.37 20.51
CA SER A 220 28.11 8.29 21.24
C SER A 220 27.82 9.55 20.42
N LYS A 221 26.84 10.39 20.83
CA LYS A 221 26.49 11.59 20.07
C LYS A 221 27.69 12.53 19.82
N ASP A 222 28.65 12.53 20.73
CA ASP A 222 29.84 13.40 20.67
C ASP A 222 30.96 12.78 19.81
N GLU A 223 31.00 11.45 19.70
CA GLU A 223 32.00 10.71 18.93
C GLU A 223 31.55 10.48 17.47
N ALA A 224 30.25 10.32 17.27
CA ALA A 224 29.67 10.09 15.96
C ALA A 224 29.44 11.42 15.24
N LYS A 225 30.55 12.03 14.79
CA LYS A 225 30.56 13.27 13.99
C LYS A 225 29.82 13.04 12.66
N GLY A 226 28.49 13.12 12.68
CA GLY A 226 27.63 13.11 11.51
C GLY A 226 26.58 11.99 11.46
N SER A 227 26.70 10.89 12.22
CA SER A 227 25.72 9.79 12.10
C SER A 227 24.30 10.20 12.55
N ASN A 228 24.18 11.09 13.55
CA ASN A 228 22.87 11.62 13.94
C ASN A 228 22.21 12.40 12.80
N THR A 229 22.96 13.25 12.11
CA THR A 229 22.44 14.10 11.03
C THR A 229 22.22 13.34 9.73
N ILE A 230 23.03 12.31 9.45
CA ILE A 230 23.01 11.56 8.19
C ILE A 230 22.03 10.38 8.24
N PHE A 231 21.77 9.83 9.42
CA PHE A 231 20.97 8.60 9.56
C PHE A 231 19.76 8.76 10.47
N TRP A 232 19.97 9.16 11.73
CA TRP A 232 18.88 9.18 12.71
C TRP A 232 17.86 10.28 12.44
N THR A 233 18.30 11.49 12.06
CA THR A 233 17.41 12.60 11.69
C THR A 233 16.57 12.25 10.45
N PRO A 234 17.14 11.79 9.32
CA PRO A 234 16.38 11.28 8.18
C PRO A 234 15.33 10.25 8.57
N PHE A 235 15.68 9.28 9.43
CA PHE A 235 14.73 8.24 9.84
C PHE A 235 13.54 8.83 10.61
N HIS A 236 13.79 9.76 11.52
CA HIS A 236 12.72 10.47 12.23
C HIS A 236 11.83 11.27 11.27
N THR A 237 12.43 11.96 10.30
CA THR A 237 11.71 12.67 9.24
C THR A 237 10.80 11.71 8.45
N VAL A 238 11.31 10.56 8.02
CA VAL A 238 10.54 9.53 7.31
C VAL A 238 9.33 9.08 8.12
N LEU A 239 9.52 8.75 9.41
CA LEU A 239 8.43 8.31 10.27
C LEU A 239 7.38 9.42 10.50
N GLU A 240 7.82 10.67 10.61
CA GLU A 240 6.93 11.82 10.72
C GLU A 240 6.11 12.02 9.42
N LEU A 241 6.76 11.99 8.26
CA LEU A 241 6.09 12.11 6.96
C LEU A 241 5.06 10.99 6.75
N LEU A 242 5.41 9.74 7.07
CA LEU A 242 4.47 8.62 6.99
C LEU A 242 3.30 8.76 7.96
N SER A 243 3.53 9.32 9.15
CA SER A 243 2.45 9.58 10.10
C SER A 243 1.45 10.62 9.57
N LYS A 244 1.92 11.64 8.86
CA LYS A 244 1.08 12.66 8.20
C LYS A 244 0.30 12.05 7.03
N VAL A 245 0.91 11.16 6.25
CA VAL A 245 0.22 10.46 5.15
C VAL A 245 -0.92 9.58 5.67
N LEU A 246 -0.72 8.88 6.80
CA LEU A 246 -1.72 7.99 7.39
C LEU A 246 -2.90 8.69 8.09
N GLN A 247 -2.78 9.97 8.42
CA GLN A 247 -3.84 10.74 9.09
C GLN A 247 -4.89 11.28 8.11
N ASN A 248 -4.60 11.25 6.80
CA ASN A 248 -5.52 11.63 5.73
C ASN A 248 -6.30 10.41 5.21
#